data_AF-A0LBL6-F1
#
_entry.id   AF-A0LBL6-F1
#
_cell.length_a   1.000
_cell.length_b   1.000
_cell.length_c   1.000
_cell.angle_alpha   90.00
_cell.angle_beta   90.00
_cell.angle_gamma   90.00
#
_symmetry.space_group_name_H-M   'P 1'
#
loop_
_entity.id
_entity.type
_entity.pdbx_description
1 polymer ?
#
loop_
_entity_poly.entity_id
_entity_poly.type
_entity_poly.pdbx_seq_one_letter_code
_entity_poly.pdbx_strand_id
1 'polypeptide(L)' 'MPLTNNDAERALRHWVIARLISHGTRTAEGSQVLGVLASVIETCRLRNVSPWDYLAKVIAERRKGNPVPPLPAPVAA' A
#
# COMPACT_ATOMS: atom_id res chain seq x y z
N MET A 1 4.16 -14.05 22.68
CA MET A 1 4.54 -13.11 21.61
C MET A 1 6.05 -13.06 21.56
N PRO A 2 6.68 -13.06 20.36
CA PRO A 2 8.12 -12.84 20.26
C PRO A 2 8.48 -11.47 20.85
N LEU A 3 9.66 -11.34 21.44
CA LEU A 3 10.09 -10.14 22.16
C LEU A 3 10.47 -8.95 21.23
N THR A 4 10.41 -9.14 19.91
CA THR A 4 10.99 -8.21 18.93
C THR A 4 9.95 -7.76 17.90
N ASN A 5 9.99 -6.47 17.55
CA ASN A 5 9.09 -5.80 16.61
C ASN A 5 9.65 -5.76 15.18
N ASN A 6 10.61 -6.65 14.87
CA ASN A 6 11.45 -6.56 13.67
C ASN A 6 10.63 -6.58 12.37
N ASP A 7 9.55 -7.37 12.31
CA ASP A 7 8.74 -7.48 11.11
C ASP A 7 7.95 -6.20 10.84
N ALA A 8 7.38 -5.59 11.88
CA ALA A 8 6.68 -4.31 11.74
C ALA A 8 7.65 -3.18 11.41
N GLU A 9 8.82 -3.14 12.06
CA GLU A 9 9.87 -2.16 11.74
C GLU A 9 10.36 -2.30 10.29
N ARG A 10 10.54 -3.54 9.82
CA ARG A 10 10.95 -3.81 8.44
C ARG A 10 9.89 -3.40 7.43
N ALA A 11 8.61 -3.65 7.72
CA ALA A 11 7.48 -3.20 6.91
C ALA A 11 7.40 -1.66 6.82
N LEU A 12 7.69 -0.95 7.92
CA LEU A 12 7.67 0.51 7.93
C LEU A 12 8.91 1.17 7.31
N ARG A 13 10.06 0.48 7.31
CA ARG A 13 11.36 1.07 6.93
C ARG A 13 11.34 1.72 5.54
N HIS A 14 10.74 1.06 4.54
CA HIS A 14 10.72 1.62 3.20
C HIS A 14 9.84 2.87 3.07
N TRP A 15 8.78 2.99 3.88
CA TRP A 15 7.96 4.20 3.95
C TRP A 15 8.68 5.36 4.63
N VAL A 16 9.50 5.08 5.64
CA VAL A 16 10.36 6.09 6.28
C VAL A 16 11.39 6.63 5.29
N ILE A 17 12.03 5.75 4.53
CA ILE A 17 12.98 6.14 3.47
C ILE A 17 12.27 6.96 2.39
N ALA A 18 11.10 6.53 1.94
CA ALA A 18 10.32 7.26 0.94
C ALA A 18 9.97 8.68 1.41
N ARG A 19 9.52 8.83 2.66
CA ARG A 19 9.24 10.14 3.27
C ARG A 19 10.48 11.03 3.32
N LEU A 20 11.63 10.46 3.65
CA LEU A 20 12.90 11.20 3.71
C LEU A 20 13.28 11.75 2.33
N ILE A 21 13.21 10.92 1.29
CA ILE A 21 13.57 11.30 -0.09
C ILE A 21 12.56 12.29 -0.69
N SER A 22 11.27 12.09 -0.44
CA SER A 22 10.21 12.92 -1.01
C SER A 22 9.92 14.20 -0.21
N HIS A 23 10.61 14.41 0.92
CA HIS A 23 10.30 15.43 1.93
C HIS A 23 8.86 15.34 2.50
N GLY A 24 8.23 14.17 2.39
CA GLY A 24 6.87 13.92 2.86
C GLY A 24 5.78 14.78 2.20
N THR A 25 4.58 14.69 2.75
CA THR A 25 3.39 15.44 2.33
C THR A 25 3.25 16.71 3.16
N ARG A 26 2.76 17.80 2.55
CA ARG A 26 2.59 19.10 3.22
C ARG A 26 1.16 19.39 3.70
N THR A 27 0.24 18.47 3.43
CA THR A 27 -1.18 18.62 3.80
C THR A 27 -1.70 17.37 4.51
N ALA A 28 -2.80 17.53 5.25
CA ALA A 28 -3.45 16.42 5.94
C ALA A 28 -4.00 15.40 4.94
N GLU A 29 -4.60 15.88 3.85
CA GLU A 29 -5.15 15.06 2.77
C GLU A 29 -4.05 14.26 2.08
N GLY A 30 -2.91 14.89 1.79
CA GLY A 30 -1.76 14.20 1.20
C GLY A 30 -1.24 13.10 2.10
N SER A 31 -1.16 13.37 3.40
CA SER A 31 -0.73 12.40 4.41
C SER A 31 -1.69 11.21 4.51
N GLN A 32 -3.00 11.48 4.44
CA GLN A 32 -4.03 10.45 4.42
C GLN A 32 -3.94 9.59 3.15
N VAL A 33 -3.79 10.21 1.97
CA VAL A 33 -3.63 9.49 0.69
C VAL A 33 -2.40 8.60 0.73
N LEU A 34 -1.27 9.11 1.21
CA LEU A 34 -0.04 8.31 1.33
C LEU A 34 -0.25 7.11 2.28
N GLY A 35 -0.94 7.30 3.40
CA GLY A 35 -1.27 6.22 4.34
C GLY A 35 -2.14 5.14 3.70
N VAL A 36 -3.15 5.51 2.92
CA VAL A 36 -4.01 4.57 2.20
C VAL A 36 -3.21 3.80 1.14
N LEU A 37 -2.39 4.50 0.35
CA LEU A 37 -1.54 3.87 -0.67
C LEU A 37 -0.54 2.90 -0.04
N ALA A 38 0.09 3.30 1.07
CA ALA A 38 1.03 2.44 1.79
C ALA A 38 0.37 1.15 2.26
N SER A 39 -0.83 1.25 2.85
CA SER A 39 -1.62 0.10 3.31
C SER A 39 -2.01 -0.84 2.16
N VAL A 40 -2.46 -0.30 1.02
CA VAL A 40 -2.80 -1.10 -0.16
C VAL A 40 -1.59 -1.81 -0.74
N ILE A 41 -0.47 -1.11 -0.88
CA ILE A 41 0.78 -1.67 -1.41
C ILE A 41 1.27 -2.80 -0.51
N GLU A 42 1.26 -2.59 0.82
CA GLU A 42 1.68 -3.62 1.77
C GLU A 42 0.76 -4.84 1.74
N THR A 43 -0.55 -4.62 1.64
CA THR A 43 -1.52 -5.72 1.48
C THR A 43 -1.24 -6.53 0.22
N CYS A 44 -0.92 -5.89 -0.90
CA CYS A 44 -0.58 -6.59 -2.14
C CYS A 44 0.72 -7.42 -1.97
N ARG A 45 1.75 -6.85 -1.34
CA ARG A 45 3.01 -7.55 -1.06
C ARG A 45 2.80 -8.77 -0.17
N LEU A 46 2.05 -8.63 0.93
CA LEU A 46 1.74 -9.74 1.84
C LEU A 46 0.94 -10.86 1.17
N ARG A 47 0.17 -10.54 0.14
CA ARG A 47 -0.64 -11.49 -0.63
C ARG A 47 0.07 -12.02 -1.89
N ASN A 48 1.35 -11.68 -2.07
CA ASN A 48 2.15 -12.02 -3.24
C ASN A 48 1.51 -11.59 -4.58
N VAL A 49 0.87 -10.41 -4.57
CA VAL A 49 0.26 -9.80 -5.75
C VAL A 49 0.97 -8.48 -6.08
N SER A 50 1.13 -8.21 -7.38
CA SER A 50 1.70 -6.95 -7.86
C SER A 50 0.82 -5.76 -7.43
N PRO A 51 1.35 -4.81 -6.63
CA PRO A 51 0.58 -3.63 -6.23
C PRO A 51 0.25 -2.73 -7.41
N TRP A 52 1.13 -2.67 -8.42
CA TRP A 52 0.96 -1.82 -9.59
C TRP A 52 -0.19 -2.30 -10.47
N ASP A 53 -0.29 -3.62 -10.70
CA ASP A 53 -1.38 -4.19 -11.49
C ASP A 53 -2.72 -4.02 -10.78
N TYR A 54 -2.75 -4.19 -9.46
CA TYR A 54 -3.94 -3.94 -8.66
C TYR A 54 -4.38 -2.48 -8.73
N LEU A 55 -3.46 -1.53 -8.51
CA LEU A 55 -3.77 -0.10 -8.59
C LEU A 55 -4.21 0.31 -9.99
N ALA A 56 -3.56 -0.19 -11.04
CA ALA A 56 -3.96 0.06 -12.43
C ALA A 56 -5.39 -0.43 -12.68
N LYS A 57 -5.74 -1.62 -12.21
CA LYS A 57 -7.11 -2.17 -12.30
C LYS A 57 -8.11 -1.31 -11.53
N VAL A 58 -7.80 -0.90 -10.30
CA VAL A 58 -8.65 -0.03 -9.49
C VAL A 58 -8.92 1.29 -10.22
N ILE A 59 -7.88 1.94 -10.74
CA ILE A 59 -8.00 3.21 -11.45
C ILE A 59 -8.83 3.04 -12.73
N ALA A 60 -8.58 1.98 -13.50
CA ALA A 60 -9.32 1.69 -14.73
C ALA A 60 -10.81 1.47 -14.47
N GLU A 61 -11.18 0.67 -13.47
CA GLU A 61 -12.59 0.41 -13.14
C GLU A 61 -13.28 1.67 -12.60
N ARG A 62 -12.62 2.43 -11.73
CA ARG A 62 -13.17 3.68 -11.20
C ARG A 62 -13.38 4.75 -12.26
N ARG A 63 -12.48 4.84 -13.26
CA ARG A 63 -12.66 5.74 -14.40
C ARG A 63 -13.85 5.38 -15.29
N LYS A 64 -14.25 4.10 -15.32
CA LYS A 64 -15.47 3.64 -16.02
C LYS A 64 -16.75 3.85 -15.22
N GLY A 65 -16.66 4.31 -13.97
CA GLY A 65 -17.80 4.40 -13.04
C GLY A 65 -18.16 3.09 -12.34
N ASN A 66 -17.36 2.03 -12.55
CA ASN A 66 -17.57 0.73 -11.91
C ASN A 66 -17.09 0.74 -10.45
N PRO A 67 -17.58 -0.18 -9.60
CA PRO A 67 -17.11 -0.31 -8.23
C PRO A 67 -15.61 -0.68 -8.16
N VAL A 68 -14.98 -0.35 -7.03
CA VAL A 68 -13.59 -0.75 -6.76
C VAL A 68 -13.51 -2.29 -6.72
N PRO A 69 -12.56 -2.93 -7.41
CA PRO A 69 -12.36 -4.37 -7.28
C PRO A 69 -12.01 -4.72 -5.82
N PRO A 70 -12.41 -5.90 -5.31
CA PRO A 70 -12.04 -6.32 -3.97
C PRO A 70 -10.52 -6.44 -3.83
N LEU A 71 -10.02 -6.30 -2.59
CA LEU A 71 -8.61 -6.52 -2.29
C LEU A 71 -8.17 -7.90 -2.80
N PRO A 72 -6.97 -8.01 -3.41
CA PRO A 72 -6.54 -9.22 -4.10
C PRO A 72 -6.51 -10.40 -3.13
N ALA A 73 -6.98 -11.59 -3.48
CA ALA A 73 -6.81 -12.75 -2.61
C ALA A 73 -5.32 -13.14 -2.48
N PRO A 74 -4.88 -13.78 -1.38
CA PRO A 74 -3.56 -14.38 -1.31
C PRO A 74 -3.37 -15.38 -2.45
N VAL A 75 -2.24 -15.31 -3.16
CA VAL A 75 -1.86 -16.38 -4.08
C VAL A 75 -1.60 -17.64 -3.25
N ALA A 76 -2.29 -18.74 -3.55
CA ALA A 76 -2.03 -20.02 -2.91
C ALA A 76 -0.58 -20.45 -3.22
N ALA A 77 0.14 -20.85 -2.17
CA ALA A 77 1.54 -21.29 -2.25
C ALA A 77 1.69 -22.61 -3.01
#